data_AF-S8D9N9-F1
#
_entry.id   AF-S8D9N9-F1
#
_cell.length_a   1.000
_cell.length_b   1.000
_cell.length_c   1.000
_cell.angle_alpha   90.00
_cell.angle_beta   90.00
_cell.angle_gamma   90.00
#
_symmetry.space_group_name_H-M   'P 1'
#
loop_
_entity.id
_entity.type
_entity.pdbx_description
1 polymer ?
#
loop_
_entity_poly.entity_id
_entity_poly.type
_entity_poly.pdbx_seq_one_letter_code
_entity_poly.pdbx_strand_id
1 'polypeptide(L)'
;YKKWVPWLVPTIIAVNVVLFLISMYINDCPAAHSGNCVGDSFLGPFAFQPTHENPLLGPSAATLLKMGALQVDKVVKDHEAWRLVTCMWLHAGAFHILANMLSLLFVGIRLEQEFGFLRIGLLYVISGIGGSLSSALFVRTTISVGASGALFGLLGAMLSELLINWTIYEKKV
;
A
#
# COMPACT_ATOMS: atom_id res chain seq x y z
N TYR A 1 -22.11 -20.99 13.39
CA TYR A 1 -20.94 -20.39 12.72
C TYR A 1 -20.08 -19.68 13.75
N LYS A 2 -18.83 -20.11 13.97
CA LYS A 2 -17.89 -19.34 14.81
C LYS A 2 -17.51 -18.07 14.02
N LYS A 3 -17.79 -16.89 14.57
CA LYS A 3 -17.34 -15.63 13.98
C LYS A 3 -15.82 -15.62 14.00
N TRP A 4 -15.19 -15.54 12.83
CA TRP A 4 -13.75 -15.38 12.72
C TRP A 4 -13.35 -14.03 13.31
N VAL A 5 -12.36 -14.02 14.20
CA VAL A 5 -11.82 -12.77 14.75
C VAL A 5 -10.72 -12.31 13.80
N PRO A 6 -10.86 -11.13 13.17
CA PRO A 6 -9.89 -10.64 12.20
C PRO A 6 -8.60 -10.26 12.92
N TRP A 7 -7.48 -10.75 12.42
CA TRP A 7 -6.14 -10.41 12.93
C TRP A 7 -5.15 -10.14 11.80
N LEU A 8 -5.34 -10.71 10.62
CA LEU A 8 -4.44 -10.55 9.49
C LEU A 8 -4.48 -9.12 8.95
N VAL A 9 -5.68 -8.59 8.67
CA VAL A 9 -5.84 -7.25 8.12
C VAL A 9 -5.35 -6.16 9.09
N PRO A 10 -5.70 -6.20 10.40
CA PRO A 10 -5.09 -5.30 11.38
C PRO A 10 -3.56 -5.39 11.41
N THR A 11 -2.99 -6.59 11.28
CA THR A 11 -1.54 -6.79 11.23
C THR A 11 -0.94 -6.15 9.98
N ILE A 12 -1.55 -6.33 8.81
CA ILE A 12 -1.12 -5.69 7.55
C ILE A 12 -1.15 -4.17 7.70
N ILE A 13 -2.19 -3.61 8.32
CA ILE A 13 -2.31 -2.16 8.57
C ILE A 13 -1.15 -1.69 9.46
N ALA A 14 -0.91 -2.36 10.58
CA ALA A 14 0.18 -2.03 11.49
C ALA A 14 1.55 -2.07 10.79
N VAL A 15 1.82 -3.12 9.98
CA VAL A 15 3.08 -3.25 9.23
C VAL A 15 3.25 -2.09 8.25
N ASN A 16 2.21 -1.72 7.50
CA ASN A 16 2.29 -0.60 6.55
C ASN A 16 2.54 0.74 7.24
N VAL A 17 1.90 0.98 8.39
CA VAL A 17 2.13 2.19 9.20
C VAL A 17 3.58 2.22 9.71
N VAL A 18 4.08 1.12 10.26
CA VAL A 18 5.46 1.03 10.74
C VAL A 18 6.47 1.26 9.62
N LEU A 19 6.27 0.62 8.46
CA LEU A 19 7.17 0.81 7.31
C LEU A 19 7.12 2.23 6.74
N PHE A 20 5.96 2.88 6.77
CA PHE A 20 5.86 4.29 6.41
C PHE A 20 6.65 5.18 7.38
N LEU A 21 6.52 4.97 8.69
CA LEU A 21 7.32 5.68 9.69
C LEU A 21 8.82 5.45 9.50
N ILE A 22 9.24 4.21 9.21
CA ILE A 22 10.63 3.90 8.89
C ILE A 22 11.07 4.64 7.62
N SER A 23 10.22 4.72 6.60
CA SER A 23 10.54 5.44 5.36
C SER A 23 10.74 6.94 5.58
N MET A 24 9.92 7.54 6.44
CA MET A 24 10.06 8.93 6.85
C MET A 24 11.34 9.15 7.65
N TYR A 25 11.64 8.27 8.60
CA TYR A 25 12.86 8.33 9.40
C TYR A 25 14.14 8.19 8.54
N ILE A 26 14.15 7.28 7.55
CA ILE A 26 15.29 7.11 6.63
C ILE A 26 15.41 8.31 5.69
N ASN A 27 14.28 8.92 5.31
CA ASN A 27 14.28 10.08 4.44
C ASN A 27 14.95 11.29 5.10
N ASP A 28 14.75 11.45 6.42
CA ASP A 28 15.36 12.50 7.26
C ASP A 28 15.52 13.83 6.52
N CYS A 29 14.40 14.40 6.07
CA CYS A 29 14.38 15.57 5.19
C CYS A 29 15.28 16.71 5.69
N PRO A 30 15.22 17.11 6.99
CA PRO A 30 16.01 18.24 7.48
C PRO A 30 17.52 18.01 7.47
N ALA A 31 17.97 16.76 7.61
CA ALA A 31 19.40 16.42 7.59
C ALA A 31 19.91 16.11 6.17
N ALA A 32 19.05 15.55 5.31
CA ALA A 32 19.40 15.11 3.96
C ALA A 32 19.26 16.21 2.89
N HIS A 33 18.42 17.23 3.12
CA HIS A 33 18.18 18.32 2.17
C HIS A 33 18.27 19.71 2.80
N SER A 34 18.99 20.62 2.12
CA SER A 34 19.15 22.03 2.50
C SER A 34 17.91 22.91 2.18
N GLY A 35 16.72 22.31 2.03
CA GLY A 35 15.49 22.97 1.59
C GLY A 35 14.44 23.08 2.69
N ASN A 36 13.40 23.90 2.45
CA ASN A 36 12.28 24.07 3.39
C ASN A 36 11.39 22.81 3.38
N CYS A 37 11.74 21.83 4.21
CA CYS A 37 10.91 20.65 4.47
C CYS A 37 9.59 21.03 5.16
N VAL A 38 8.53 20.28 4.90
CA VAL A 38 7.21 20.57 5.48
C VAL A 38 7.12 19.96 6.88
N GLY A 39 6.94 20.83 7.88
CA GLY A 39 6.77 20.41 9.28
C GLY A 39 8.09 20.06 9.99
N ASP A 40 9.23 20.51 9.46
CA ASP A 40 10.58 20.35 10.04
C ASP A 40 10.67 20.78 11.51
N SER A 41 10.10 21.93 11.84
CA SER A 41 10.10 22.51 13.19
C SER A 41 9.36 21.67 14.25
N PHE A 42 8.43 20.80 13.84
CA PHE A 42 7.61 20.00 14.76
C PHE A 42 7.87 18.49 14.65
N LEU A 43 8.07 17.97 13.43
CA LEU A 43 8.19 16.54 13.14
C LEU A 43 9.64 16.04 13.15
N GLY A 44 10.64 16.94 13.10
CA GLY A 44 12.05 16.58 13.10
C GLY A 44 12.39 15.58 11.98
N PRO A 45 12.97 14.39 12.30
CA PRO A 45 13.34 13.38 11.29
C PRO A 45 12.16 12.87 10.45
N PHE A 46 10.92 13.07 10.90
CA PHE A 46 9.70 12.65 10.19
C PHE A 46 9.08 13.76 9.34
N ALA A 47 9.80 14.86 9.11
CA ALA A 47 9.33 15.92 8.24
C ALA A 47 9.18 15.46 6.78
N PHE A 48 8.22 16.06 6.08
CA PHE A 48 7.90 15.69 4.70
C PHE A 48 8.76 16.47 3.71
N GLN A 49 8.98 15.87 2.54
CA GLN A 49 9.58 16.58 1.41
C GLN A 49 8.70 17.78 0.99
N PRO A 50 9.30 18.82 0.40
CA PRO A 50 8.56 19.95 -0.14
C PRO A 50 7.42 19.50 -1.07
N THR A 51 6.27 20.15 -1.00
CA THR A 51 5.06 19.75 -1.76
C THR A 51 5.25 19.78 -3.28
N HIS A 52 6.21 20.57 -3.77
CA HIS A 52 6.58 20.59 -5.18
C HIS A 52 7.29 19.30 -5.62
N GLU A 53 8.03 18.65 -4.72
CA GLU A 53 8.67 17.35 -5.00
C GLU A 53 7.70 16.20 -4.72
N ASN A 54 7.03 16.23 -3.57
CA ASN A 54 6.06 15.22 -3.20
C ASN A 54 4.75 15.85 -2.69
N PRO A 55 3.74 15.99 -3.54
CA PRO A 55 2.46 16.60 -3.16
C PRO A 55 1.66 15.74 -2.16
N LEU A 56 2.02 14.47 -1.97
CA LEU A 56 1.32 13.54 -1.09
C LEU A 56 1.78 13.60 0.37
N LEU A 57 2.68 14.54 0.71
CA LEU A 57 3.31 14.68 2.03
C LEU A 57 4.02 13.39 2.43
N GLY A 58 5.18 13.14 1.83
CA GLY A 58 5.91 11.89 2.01
C GLY A 58 7.42 12.03 1.85
N PRO A 59 8.12 10.89 1.79
CA PRO A 59 9.56 10.85 1.56
C PRO A 59 9.90 11.14 0.09
N SER A 60 11.18 11.29 -0.24
CA SER A 60 11.63 11.46 -1.61
C SER A 60 11.52 10.16 -2.41
N ALA A 61 11.45 10.29 -3.74
CA ALA A 61 11.46 9.13 -4.64
C ALA A 61 12.76 8.30 -4.49
N ALA A 62 13.89 8.97 -4.20
CA ALA A 62 15.17 8.31 -3.97
C ALA A 62 15.15 7.41 -2.72
N THR A 63 14.56 7.89 -1.62
CA THR A 63 14.40 7.09 -0.40
C THR A 63 13.53 5.87 -0.65
N LEU A 64 12.41 6.03 -1.35
CA LEU A 64 11.52 4.92 -1.69
C LEU A 64 12.23 3.90 -2.60
N LEU A 65 12.99 4.35 -3.60
CA LEU A 65 13.81 3.47 -4.45
C LEU A 65 14.83 2.67 -3.64
N LYS A 66 15.53 3.33 -2.70
CA LYS A 66 16.49 2.66 -1.80
C LYS A 66 15.81 1.58 -0.95
N MET A 67 14.57 1.83 -0.50
CA MET A 67 13.81 0.91 0.34
C MET A 67 13.13 -0.24 -0.40
N GLY A 68 13.10 -0.23 -1.74
CA GLY A 68 12.47 -1.30 -2.51
C GLY A 68 11.26 -0.90 -3.34
N ALA A 69 11.10 0.39 -3.65
CA ALA A 69 10.08 0.81 -4.63
C ALA A 69 10.30 0.13 -5.97
N LEU A 70 9.20 -0.10 -6.67
CA LEU A 70 9.21 -0.74 -7.97
C LEU A 70 9.69 0.25 -9.02
N GLN A 71 10.74 -0.14 -9.73
CA GLN A 71 11.24 0.54 -10.93
C GLN A 71 11.59 -0.52 -11.97
N VAL A 72 11.05 -0.38 -13.19
CA VAL A 72 11.14 -1.41 -14.24
C VAL A 72 12.58 -1.74 -14.57
N ASP A 73 13.44 -0.73 -14.70
CA ASP A 73 14.86 -0.94 -15.00
C ASP A 73 15.56 -1.79 -13.93
N LYS A 74 15.25 -1.58 -12.65
CA LYS A 74 15.83 -2.39 -11.55
C LYS A 74 15.33 -3.82 -11.54
N VAL A 75 14.05 -4.03 -11.86
CA VAL A 75 13.49 -5.37 -11.92
C VAL A 75 14.03 -6.15 -13.12
N VAL A 76 14.10 -5.52 -14.29
CA VAL A 76 14.41 -6.20 -15.55
C VAL A 76 15.91 -6.27 -15.81
N LYS A 77 16.66 -5.19 -15.58
CA LYS A 77 18.10 -5.10 -15.86
C LYS A 77 18.95 -5.54 -14.67
N ASP A 78 18.58 -5.12 -13.47
CA ASP A 78 19.33 -5.44 -12.24
C ASP A 78 18.84 -6.74 -11.57
N HIS A 79 17.84 -7.42 -12.17
CA HIS A 79 17.23 -8.67 -11.69
C HIS A 79 16.65 -8.59 -10.26
N GLU A 80 16.23 -7.40 -9.82
CA GLU A 80 15.69 -7.15 -8.48
C GLU A 80 14.18 -7.49 -8.37
N ALA A 81 13.80 -8.73 -8.70
CA ALA A 81 12.40 -9.18 -8.73
C ALA A 81 11.68 -9.06 -7.38
N TRP A 82 12.43 -9.07 -6.27
CA TRP A 82 11.91 -8.84 -4.92
C TRP A 82 11.17 -7.49 -4.78
N ARG A 83 11.48 -6.51 -5.65
CA ARG A 83 10.79 -5.21 -5.69
C ARG A 83 9.31 -5.30 -6.01
N LEU A 84 8.88 -6.36 -6.70
CA LEU A 84 7.45 -6.62 -6.97
C LEU A 84 6.67 -6.93 -5.70
N VAL A 85 7.35 -7.36 -4.63
CA VAL A 85 6.74 -7.67 -3.34
C VAL A 85 6.97 -6.51 -2.37
N THR A 86 8.18 -5.95 -2.30
CA THR A 86 8.49 -4.89 -1.33
C THR A 86 7.74 -3.60 -1.63
N CYS A 87 7.50 -3.26 -2.91
CA CYS A 87 6.78 -2.04 -3.28
C CYS A 87 5.36 -2.00 -2.71
N MET A 88 4.73 -3.16 -2.48
CA MET A 88 3.39 -3.27 -1.91
C MET A 88 3.28 -2.70 -0.50
N TRP A 89 4.40 -2.64 0.22
CA TRP A 89 4.47 -2.21 1.62
C TRP A 89 4.94 -0.77 1.80
N LEU A 90 5.44 -0.15 0.73
CA LEU A 90 5.90 1.22 0.72
C LEU A 90 4.77 2.15 0.29
N HIS A 91 4.78 3.39 0.78
CA HIS A 91 3.74 4.37 0.47
C HIS A 91 4.35 5.71 0.09
N ALA A 92 3.78 6.34 -0.93
CA ALA A 92 4.29 7.59 -1.49
C ALA A 92 4.11 8.81 -0.57
N GLY A 93 3.19 8.76 0.40
CA GLY A 93 2.94 9.86 1.31
C GLY A 93 1.77 9.61 2.26
N ALA A 94 1.55 10.55 3.17
CA ALA A 94 0.58 10.47 4.26
C ALA A 94 -0.86 10.27 3.75
N PHE A 95 -1.28 11.03 2.74
CA PHE A 95 -2.61 10.86 2.13
C PHE A 95 -2.77 9.49 1.46
N HIS A 96 -1.70 9.01 0.83
CA HIS A 96 -1.72 7.72 0.14
C HIS A 96 -1.85 6.54 1.11
N ILE A 97 -1.07 6.53 2.20
CA ILE A 97 -1.22 5.49 3.23
C ILE A 97 -2.58 5.58 3.93
N LEU A 98 -3.06 6.79 4.26
CA LEU A 98 -4.35 6.98 4.90
C LEU A 98 -5.49 6.36 4.08
N ALA A 99 -5.54 6.65 2.79
CA ALA A 99 -6.57 6.10 1.90
C ALA A 99 -6.51 4.56 1.82
N ASN A 100 -5.30 3.97 1.74
CA ASN A 100 -5.14 2.52 1.70
C ASN A 100 -5.55 1.86 3.02
N MET A 101 -5.13 2.42 4.16
CA MET A 101 -5.40 1.83 5.47
C MET A 101 -6.88 1.93 5.84
N LEU A 102 -7.54 3.06 5.52
CA LEU A 102 -9.00 3.18 5.69
C LEU A 102 -9.74 2.16 4.84
N SER A 103 -9.32 2.00 3.58
CA SER A 103 -9.94 1.01 2.69
C SER A 103 -9.74 -0.42 3.21
N LEU A 104 -8.54 -0.78 3.69
CA LEU A 104 -8.30 -2.09 4.32
C LEU A 104 -9.11 -2.27 5.61
N LEU A 105 -9.27 -1.22 6.42
CA LEU A 105 -10.06 -1.28 7.63
C LEU A 105 -11.53 -1.59 7.34
N PHE A 106 -12.13 -0.95 6.34
CA PHE A 106 -13.55 -1.16 6.02
C PHE A 106 -13.80 -2.42 5.18
N VAL A 107 -13.02 -2.62 4.12
CA VAL A 107 -13.19 -3.72 3.17
C VAL A 107 -12.49 -4.99 3.67
N GLY A 108 -11.22 -4.87 4.03
CA GLY A 108 -10.39 -6.01 4.40
C GLY A 108 -10.89 -6.73 5.65
N ILE A 109 -11.23 -5.99 6.72
CA ILE A 109 -11.74 -6.59 7.96
C ILE A 109 -13.04 -7.33 7.71
N ARG A 110 -13.96 -6.73 6.94
CA ARG A 110 -15.25 -7.33 6.59
C ARG A 110 -15.05 -8.65 5.85
N LEU A 111 -14.19 -8.64 4.84
CA LEU A 111 -13.84 -9.81 4.05
C LEU A 111 -13.15 -10.89 4.89
N GLU A 112 -12.23 -10.53 5.78
CA GLU A 112 -11.55 -11.49 6.65
C GLU A 112 -12.53 -12.20 7.58
N GLN A 113 -13.52 -11.48 8.11
CA GLN A 113 -14.56 -12.06 8.96
C GLN A 113 -15.47 -13.06 8.22
N GLU A 114 -15.68 -12.87 6.91
CA GLU A 114 -16.54 -13.74 6.10
C GLU A 114 -15.80 -14.95 5.52
N PHE A 115 -14.64 -14.69 4.93
CA PHE A 115 -13.91 -15.69 4.14
C PHE A 115 -12.74 -16.31 4.90
N GLY A 116 -12.38 -15.74 6.06
CA GLY A 116 -11.23 -16.17 6.86
C GLY A 116 -9.90 -15.64 6.33
N PHE A 117 -8.91 -15.59 7.23
CA PHE A 117 -7.59 -15.02 6.94
C PHE A 117 -6.84 -15.68 5.78
N LEU A 118 -6.96 -17.01 5.60
CA LEU A 118 -6.17 -17.72 4.58
C LEU A 118 -6.57 -17.29 3.16
N ARG A 119 -7.88 -17.19 2.89
CA ARG A 119 -8.38 -16.78 1.57
C ARG A 119 -8.07 -15.33 1.29
N ILE A 120 -8.28 -14.46 2.29
CA ILE A 120 -8.01 -13.02 2.15
C ILE A 120 -6.52 -12.74 2.05
N GLY A 121 -5.67 -13.46 2.79
CA GLY A 121 -4.22 -13.35 2.70
C GLY A 121 -3.67 -13.76 1.33
N LEU A 122 -4.12 -14.90 0.79
CA LEU A 122 -3.71 -15.34 -0.54
C LEU A 122 -4.19 -14.36 -1.62
N LEU A 123 -5.44 -13.92 -1.53
CA LEU A 123 -5.99 -12.94 -2.48
C LEU A 123 -5.21 -11.62 -2.42
N TYR A 124 -4.91 -11.11 -1.22
CA TYR A 124 -4.12 -9.89 -1.03
C TYR A 124 -2.74 -10.01 -1.69
N VAL A 125 -2.01 -11.10 -1.46
CA VAL A 125 -0.67 -11.31 -2.03
C VAL A 125 -0.73 -11.45 -3.55
N ILE A 126 -1.61 -12.30 -4.07
CA ILE A 126 -1.73 -12.54 -5.53
C ILE A 126 -2.12 -11.26 -6.26
N SER A 127 -3.13 -10.54 -5.75
CA SER A 127 -3.57 -9.29 -6.35
C SER A 127 -2.53 -8.18 -6.23
N GLY A 128 -1.78 -8.12 -5.13
CA GLY A 128 -0.69 -7.16 -4.96
C GLY A 128 0.48 -7.40 -5.92
N ILE A 129 0.91 -8.65 -6.08
CA ILE A 129 1.94 -9.02 -7.07
C ILE A 129 1.42 -8.77 -8.49
N GLY A 130 0.16 -9.15 -8.77
CA GLY A 130 -0.48 -8.90 -10.07
C GLY A 130 -0.54 -7.41 -10.40
N GLY A 131 -0.94 -6.57 -9.45
CA GLY A 131 -0.93 -5.12 -9.60
C GLY A 131 0.47 -4.54 -9.82
N SER A 132 1.47 -5.06 -9.12
CA SER A 132 2.87 -4.67 -9.29
C SER A 132 3.40 -5.06 -10.67
N LEU A 133 3.03 -6.25 -11.17
CA LEU A 133 3.37 -6.69 -12.50
C LEU A 133 2.68 -5.84 -13.57
N SER A 134 1.39 -5.54 -13.42
CA SER A 134 0.68 -4.62 -14.32
C SER A 134 1.35 -3.23 -14.31
N SER A 135 1.72 -2.72 -13.14
CA SER A 135 2.46 -1.46 -13.03
C SER A 135 3.78 -1.52 -13.78
N ALA A 136 4.54 -2.62 -13.69
CA ALA A 136 5.81 -2.77 -14.41
C ALA A 136 5.64 -2.82 -15.94
N LEU A 137 4.51 -3.34 -16.42
CA LEU A 137 4.22 -3.42 -17.86
C LEU A 137 3.82 -2.05 -18.45
N PHE A 138 3.01 -1.29 -17.73
CA PHE A 138 2.40 -0.05 -18.22
C PHE A 138 3.11 1.23 -17.77
N VAL A 139 3.84 1.21 -16.66
CA VAL A 139 4.51 2.40 -16.08
C VAL A 139 6.01 2.16 -16.05
N ARG A 140 6.75 2.76 -17.00
CA ARG A 140 8.19 2.50 -17.20
C ARG A 140 9.11 3.59 -16.65
N THR A 141 8.63 4.81 -16.52
CA THR A 141 9.46 6.00 -16.25
C THR A 141 9.37 6.50 -14.81
N THR A 142 8.35 6.08 -14.06
CA THR A 142 8.13 6.49 -12.67
C THR A 142 8.23 5.31 -11.72
N ILE A 143 8.40 5.62 -10.44
CA ILE A 143 8.41 4.62 -9.38
C ILE A 143 6.98 4.26 -8.98
N SER A 144 6.77 3.01 -8.59
CA SER A 144 5.48 2.53 -8.11
C SER A 144 5.60 1.94 -6.71
N VAL A 145 4.67 2.31 -5.84
CA VAL A 145 4.58 1.88 -4.44
C VAL A 145 3.11 1.82 -4.03
N GLY A 146 2.80 1.00 -3.03
CA GLY A 146 1.50 1.00 -2.36
C GLY A 146 0.80 -0.35 -2.40
N ALA A 147 -0.04 -0.58 -1.39
CA ALA A 147 -0.88 -1.77 -1.26
C ALA A 147 -2.11 -1.76 -2.19
N SER A 148 -2.26 -0.75 -3.05
CA SER A 148 -3.49 -0.49 -3.81
C SER A 148 -3.84 -1.62 -4.78
N GLY A 149 -2.86 -2.28 -5.40
CA GLY A 149 -3.10 -3.46 -6.24
C GLY A 149 -3.76 -4.61 -5.48
N ALA A 150 -3.33 -4.85 -4.24
CA ALA A 150 -3.95 -5.85 -3.36
C ALA A 150 -5.37 -5.42 -2.95
N LEU A 151 -5.55 -4.13 -2.64
CA LEU A 151 -6.85 -3.57 -2.29
C LEU A 151 -7.87 -3.69 -3.43
N PHE A 152 -7.48 -3.39 -4.67
CA PHE A 152 -8.37 -3.56 -5.83
C PHE A 152 -8.77 -5.03 -6.04
N GLY A 153 -7.88 -5.97 -5.71
CA GLY A 153 -8.24 -7.39 -5.65
C GLY A 153 -9.31 -7.72 -4.62
N LEU A 154 -9.18 -7.15 -3.41
CA LEU A 154 -10.20 -7.30 -2.35
C LEU A 154 -11.54 -6.67 -2.74
N LEU A 155 -11.53 -5.47 -3.33
CA LEU A 155 -12.73 -4.82 -3.87
C LEU A 155 -13.38 -5.65 -4.98
N GLY A 156 -12.58 -6.23 -5.88
CA GLY A 156 -13.06 -7.15 -6.91
C GLY A 156 -13.73 -8.39 -6.32
N ALA A 157 -13.20 -8.94 -5.23
CA ALA A 157 -13.83 -10.07 -4.54
C ALA A 157 -15.15 -9.69 -3.86
N MET A 158 -15.24 -8.50 -3.23
CA MET A 158 -16.52 -7.99 -2.71
C MET A 158 -17.56 -7.83 -3.82
N LEU A 159 -17.16 -7.25 -4.95
CA LEU A 159 -18.05 -7.09 -6.10
C LEU A 159 -18.52 -8.45 -6.64
N SER A 160 -17.61 -9.42 -6.74
CA SER A 160 -17.95 -10.78 -7.16
C SER A 160 -18.94 -11.46 -6.21
N GLU A 161 -18.79 -11.27 -4.89
CA GLU A 161 -19.73 -11.78 -3.88
C GLU A 161 -21.13 -11.20 -4.11
N LEU A 162 -21.21 -9.88 -4.26
CA LEU A 162 -22.46 -9.17 -4.48
C LEU A 162 -23.19 -9.65 -5.75
N LEU A 163 -22.45 -9.85 -6.84
CA LEU A 163 -23.02 -10.30 -8.11
C LEU A 163 -23.51 -11.75 -8.07
N ILE A 164 -22.76 -12.66 -7.42
CA ILE A 164 -23.13 -14.09 -7.35
C ILE A 164 -24.30 -14.29 -6.39
N ASN A 165 -24.33 -13.54 -5.28
CA ASN A 165 -25.36 -13.66 -4.24
C ASN A 165 -26.49 -12.63 -4.37
N TRP A 166 -26.60 -11.94 -5.51
CA TRP A 166 -27.55 -10.84 -5.76
C TRP A 166 -29.00 -11.18 -5.35
N THR A 167 -29.44 -12.41 -5.62
CA THR A 167 -30.81 -12.88 -5.32
C THR A 167 -31.12 -12.97 -3.82
N ILE A 168 -30.12 -13.06 -2.95
CA ILE A 168 -30.28 -13.04 -1.49
C ILE A 168 -30.52 -11.61 -1.00
N TYR A 169 -29.90 -10.62 -1.67
CA TYR A 169 -30.04 -9.21 -1.33
C TYR A 169 -31.37 -8.63 -1.84
N GLU A 170 -31.85 -9.03 -3.02
CA GLU A 170 -33.17 -8.63 -3.53
C GLU A 170 -34.33 -9.09 -2.63
N LYS A 171 -34.23 -10.27 -2.01
CA LYS A 171 -35.27 -10.83 -1.13
C LYS A 171 -35.28 -10.26 0.29
N LYS A 172 -34.34 -9.37 0.61
CA LYS A 172 -34.18 -8.76 1.94
C LYS A 172 -34.85 -7.39 2.04
N VAL A 173 -35.35 -6.88 0.90
CA VAL A 173 -36.20 -5.69 0.76
C VAL A 173 -37.66 -6.14 0.71
#